data_AF-A0A2V6GAF7-F1
#
_entry.id   AF-A0A2V6GAF7-F1
#
_cell.length_a   1.000
_cell.length_b   1.000
_cell.length_c   1.000
_cell.angle_alpha   90.00
_cell.angle_beta   90.00
_cell.angle_gamma   90.00
#
_symmetry.space_group_name_H-M   'P 1'
#
loop_
_entity.id
_entity.type
_entity.pdbx_description
1 polymer ?
#
loop_
_entity_poly.entity_id
_entity_poly.type
_entity_poly.pdbx_seq_one_letter_code
_entity_poly.pdbx_strand_id
1 'polypeptide(L)' 'SSQVAPLKTGDTTFSTTDIAGNKTRTIAAWTRRDGRVWFFKATGPTAAIEKEKPNFVKFVESVRF' A
#
# COMPACT_ATOMS: atom_id res chain seq x y z
N SER A 1 1.50 10.10 12.42
CA SER A 1 1.44 10.89 11.18
C SER A 1 1.37 9.93 10.01
N SER A 2 0.36 10.04 9.15
CA SER A 2 0.29 9.28 7.90
C SER A 2 0.83 10.15 6.77
N GLN A 3 1.91 9.72 6.12
CA GLN A 3 2.43 10.38 4.93
C GLN A 3 2.07 9.55 3.69
N VAL A 4 1.84 10.26 2.58
CA VAL A 4 1.69 9.62 1.28
C VAL A 4 3.07 9.58 0.62
N ALA A 5 3.52 8.39 0.25
CA ALA A 5 4.82 8.17 -0.41
C ALA A 5 4.62 7.46 -1.75
N PRO A 6 5.40 7.80 -2.79
CA PRO A 6 5.34 7.10 -4.07
C PRO A 6 6.03 5.73 -3.99
N LEU A 7 5.45 4.74 -4.68
CA LEU A 7 6.06 3.45 -4.99
C LEU A 7 6.04 3.26 -6.50
N LYS A 8 7.21 3.27 -7.14
CA LYS A 8 7.34 3.07 -8.59
C LYS A 8 7.45 1.58 -8.90
N THR A 9 6.65 1.09 -9.85
CA THR A 9 6.71 -0.28 -10.37
C THR A 9 6.52 -0.26 -11.89
N GLY A 10 7.58 -0.58 -12.63
CA GLY A 10 7.61 -0.43 -14.09
C GLY A 10 7.11 0.96 -14.52
N ASP A 11 6.07 0.97 -15.36
CA ASP A 11 5.45 2.19 -15.90
C ASP A 11 4.34 2.78 -15.01
N THR A 12 4.11 2.21 -13.82
CA THR A 12 3.08 2.67 -12.89
C THR A 12 3.71 3.26 -11.63
N THR A 13 3.18 4.38 -11.17
CA THR A 13 3.46 4.87 -9.80
C THR A 13 2.22 4.70 -8.94
N PHE A 14 2.38 4.02 -7.81
CA PHE A 14 1.38 3.95 -6.76
C PHE A 14 1.64 5.05 -5.72
N SER A 15 0.59 5.71 -5.28
CA SER A 15 0.61 6.42 -4.01
C SER A 15 0.42 5.40 -2.89
N THR A 16 1.23 5.47 -1.85
CA THR A 16 1.15 4.57 -0.69
C THR A 16 0.97 5.36 0.57
N THR A 17 0.37 4.75 1.59
CA THR A 17 0.38 5.32 2.94
C THR A 17 0.51 4.23 3.97
N ASP A 18 1.05 4.63 5.12
CA ASP A 18 1.22 3.79 6.28
C ASP A 18 0.70 4.55 7.50
N ILE A 19 -0.42 4.08 8.03
CA ILE A 19 -1.18 4.70 9.11
C ILE A 19 -1.01 3.81 10.33
N ALA A 20 -0.10 4.21 11.23
CA ALA A 20 0.06 3.57 12.53
C ALA A 20 -0.94 4.15 13.55
N GLY A 21 -1.68 3.27 14.20
CA GLY A 21 -2.45 3.56 15.42
C GLY A 21 -1.96 2.70 16.59
N ASN A 22 -2.55 2.88 17.78
CA ASN A 22 -2.05 2.27 19.01
C ASN A 22 -2.13 0.73 19.05
N LYS A 23 -3.12 0.13 18.37
CA LYS A 23 -3.33 -1.33 18.32
C LYS A 23 -3.39 -1.87 16.90
N THR A 24 -3.69 -1.01 15.95
CA THR A 24 -3.92 -1.37 14.56
C THR A 24 -3.10 -0.50 13.64
N ARG A 25 -2.61 -1.08 12.56
CA ARG A 25 -1.89 -0.39 11.48
C ARG A 25 -2.62 -0.64 10.17
N THR A 26 -2.62 0.36 9.29
CA THR A 26 -3.15 0.25 7.94
C THR A 26 -2.08 0.63 6.94
N ILE A 27 -1.83 -0.24 5.98
CA ILE A 27 -1.03 0.07 4.79
C ILE A 27 -1.95 0.05 3.58
N ALA A 28 -1.80 1.03 2.70
CA ALA A 28 -2.57 1.09 1.46
C ALA A 28 -1.70 1.57 0.31
N ALA A 29 -2.08 1.16 -0.89
CA ALA A 29 -1.50 1.59 -2.15
C ALA A 29 -2.61 1.83 -3.18
N TRP A 30 -2.49 2.89 -3.97
CA TRP A 30 -3.46 3.18 -5.02
C TRP A 30 -2.84 3.88 -6.23
N THR A 31 -3.46 3.69 -7.38
CA THR A 31 -3.10 4.36 -8.63
C THR A 31 -4.33 4.54 -9.53
N ARG A 32 -4.21 5.38 -10.54
CA ARG A 32 -5.22 5.55 -11.59
C ARG A 32 -4.73 4.89 -12.87
N ARG A 33 -5.57 4.06 -13.47
CA ARG A 33 -5.30 3.43 -14.77
C ARG A 33 -6.60 3.24 -15.55
N ASP A 34 -6.60 3.62 -16.81
CA ASP A 34 -7.73 3.47 -17.75
C ASP A 34 -9.07 3.96 -17.19
N GLY A 35 -9.05 5.14 -16.59
CA GLY A 35 -10.24 5.78 -16.00
C GLY A 35 -10.73 5.17 -14.68
N ARG A 36 -10.03 4.16 -14.13
CA ARG A 36 -10.37 3.51 -12.85
C ARG A 36 -9.32 3.78 -11.79
N VAL A 37 -9.74 3.73 -10.53
CA VAL A 37 -8.84 3.72 -9.37
C VAL A 37 -8.66 2.28 -8.91
N TRP A 38 -7.42 1.83 -8.83
CA TRP A 38 -7.06 0.56 -8.22
C TRP A 38 -6.56 0.84 -6.81
N PHE A 39 -7.18 0.22 -5.81
CA PHE A 39 -6.93 0.47 -4.40
C PHE A 39 -6.71 -0.85 -3.64
N PHE A 40 -5.54 -0.99 -3.02
CA PHE A 40 -5.16 -2.14 -2.22
C PHE A 40 -4.94 -1.69 -0.78
N LYS A 41 -5.45 -2.46 0.19
CA LYS A 41 -5.31 -2.12 1.62
C LYS A 41 -5.19 -3.37 2.47
N ALA A 42 -4.31 -3.32 3.46
CA ALA A 42 -4.26 -4.26 4.56
C ALA A 42 -4.36 -3.49 5.89
N THR A 43 -5.25 -3.94 6.78
CA THR A 43 -5.48 -3.38 8.11
C THR A 43 -5.52 -4.51 9.12
N GLY A 44 -4.86 -4.35 10.26
CA GLY A 44 -4.82 -5.38 11.29
C GLY A 44 -3.97 -4.98 12.49
N PRO A 45 -3.71 -5.92 13.43
CA PRO A 45 -2.82 -5.68 14.55
C PRO A 45 -1.46 -5.14 14.10
N THR A 46 -0.92 -4.15 14.81
CA THR A 46 0.31 -3.45 14.40
C THR A 46 1.45 -4.40 14.08
N ALA A 47 1.73 -5.37 14.95
CA ALA A 47 2.81 -6.35 14.75
C ALA A 47 2.59 -7.25 13.52
N ALA A 48 1.34 -7.62 13.22
CA ALA A 48 1.02 -8.44 12.06
C ALA A 48 1.22 -7.67 10.76
N ILE A 49 0.76 -6.41 10.71
CA ILE A 49 0.92 -5.56 9.52
C ILE A 49 2.37 -5.16 9.30
N GLU A 50 3.13 -4.91 10.37
CA GLU A 50 4.58 -4.66 10.26
C GLU A 50 5.32 -5.85 9.65
N LYS A 51 5.00 -7.07 10.10
CA LYS A 51 5.56 -8.30 9.56
C LYS A 51 5.21 -8.50 8.08
N GLU A 52 3.96 -8.22 7.70
CA GLU A 52 3.48 -8.45 6.32
C GLU A 52 3.74 -7.28 5.36
N LYS A 53 4.16 -6.11 5.86
CA LYS A 53 4.42 -4.92 5.03
C LYS A 53 5.35 -5.20 3.83
N PRO A 54 6.47 -5.95 3.96
CA PRO A 54 7.30 -6.28 2.80
C PRO A 54 6.58 -7.14 1.75
N ASN A 55 5.71 -8.06 2.18
CA ASN A 55 4.92 -8.90 1.28
C ASN A 55 3.84 -8.08 0.56
N PHE A 56 3.20 -7.16 1.27
CA PHE A 56 2.26 -6.22 0.68
C PHE A 56 2.92 -5.35 -0.40
N VAL A 57 4.13 -4.82 -0.15
CA VAL A 57 4.88 -4.04 -1.15
C VAL A 57 5.19 -4.88 -2.39
N LYS A 58 5.71 -6.11 -2.21
CA LYS A 58 5.96 -7.04 -3.33
C LYS A 58 4.70 -7.35 -4.14
N PHE A 59 3.57 -7.54 -3.45
CA PHE A 59 2.28 -7.73 -4.11
C PHE A 59 1.91 -6.52 -4.98
N VAL A 60 2.00 -5.29 -4.45
CA VAL A 60 1.73 -4.06 -5.21
C VAL A 60 2.68 -3.92 -6.40
N GLU A 61 3.97 -4.23 -6.23
CA GLU A 61 4.96 -4.19 -7.31
C GLU A 61 4.66 -5.20 -8.43
N SER A 62 4.02 -6.32 -8.10
CA SER A 62 3.63 -7.36 -9.07
C SER A 62 2.39 -7.00 -9.90
N VAL A 63 1.62 -5.98 -9.50
CA VAL A 63 0.40 -5.57 -10.22
C VAL A 63 0.75 -5.09 -11.62
N ARG A 64 -0.03 -5.56 -12.60
CA ARG A 64 0.02 -5.17 -14.01
C ARG A 64 -1.40 -4.83 -14.46
N PHE A 65 -1.51 -3.90 -15.41
CA PHE A 65 -2.77 -3.41 -15.96
C PHE A 65 -2.83 -3.66 -17.46
#